data_AF-A0A1Q7UD68-F1
#
_entry.id   AF-A0A1Q7UD68-F1
#
_cell.length_a   1.000
_cell.length_b   1.000
_cell.length_c   1.000
_cell.angle_alpha   90.00
_cell.angle_beta   90.00
_cell.angle_gamma   90.00
#
_symmetry.space_group_name_H-M   'P 1'
#
loop_
_entity.id
_entity.type
_entity.pdbx_description
1 polymer ?
#
loop_
_entity_poly.entity_id
_entity_poly.type
_entity_poly.pdbx_seq_one_letter_code
_entity_poly.pdbx_strand_id
1 'polypeptide(L)'
;MSDWTIESLVAALRARRISAVEITDECLARIDRLNPVLRAFITVDADGARRAAKERDGELAAGRARGPLHGVPMAWKDLCASPGLPTSCGTRTRDYFISERACTAVARLVAAGAITLGKTNMTELALGPFGDNAHHGHVQNPWRNGHCSGGSSSGSGSAVAAGLALGALGSDTGGSIRLPAACCGIVGLKPTYGRVSRAGAMALSWSNDHLGPMTRTVRDAALMLGIIAGWDAADATTSRRPVPDYLRGIDGGIRGLRIGVPASYYFDDVNAEVVAAVREAARQLGALGAHVSEVRVPDPMPLGEITGVISRAESVTIHERLLRERPQDIQPVVRTRLEFGAHIAAHQYLQALRARGRLAQEFLRAIFSQVDVLIAPTIPEPAPEIAAVTTGAVDDIIKKMGRFSRLTRPFNGLGLPALSLPCGFSTQGLRHSPGRMIVTMPESRPLFEFSAGGLVVDVEGRVLLIRARDLRNRAVWTLPKGALAPGEQTVDAALREVREETGYRCEIARELEPVTYWFQRSGRRVKKTVQWFLMRPIEKVGEHDHEVDEVAWAAPSEALTRLRYDSDRRLVTALAPPRC
;
A
#
# COMPACT_ATOMS: atom_id res chain seq x y z
N MET A 1 -11.92 -12.09 -4.44
CA MET A 1 -11.65 -11.77 -3.03
C MET A 1 -10.16 -11.40 -2.87
N SER A 2 -9.80 -10.12 -2.97
CA SER A 2 -8.39 -9.67 -3.16
C SER A 2 -7.89 -8.64 -2.13
N ASP A 3 -8.32 -8.74 -0.86
CA ASP A 3 -7.80 -7.92 0.25
C ASP A 3 -6.59 -8.55 0.97
N TRP A 4 -5.83 -9.38 0.25
CA TRP A 4 -4.62 -10.05 0.75
C TRP A 4 -3.43 -9.09 0.90
N THR A 5 -2.65 -9.28 1.96
CA THR A 5 -1.23 -8.85 2.01
C THR A 5 -0.36 -9.89 1.30
N ILE A 6 0.90 -9.58 0.99
CA ILE A 6 1.80 -10.58 0.40
C ILE A 6 2.00 -11.74 1.39
N GLU A 7 2.25 -11.43 2.67
CA GLU A 7 2.38 -12.41 3.75
C GLU A 7 1.16 -13.35 3.87
N SER A 8 -0.05 -12.78 3.91
CA SER A 8 -1.27 -13.60 4.08
C SER A 8 -1.65 -14.41 2.84
N LEU A 9 -1.34 -13.92 1.64
CA LEU A 9 -1.46 -14.70 0.41
C LEU A 9 -0.50 -15.89 0.40
N VAL A 10 0.78 -15.67 0.72
CA VAL A 10 1.80 -16.73 0.78
C VAL A 10 1.44 -17.79 1.81
N ALA A 11 0.87 -17.40 2.95
CA ALA A 11 0.34 -18.33 3.95
C ALA A 11 -0.91 -19.11 3.46
N ALA A 12 -1.75 -18.53 2.60
CA ALA A 12 -2.90 -19.20 2.00
C ALA A 12 -2.49 -20.18 0.88
N LEU A 13 -1.58 -19.77 0.00
CA LEU A 13 -0.98 -20.58 -1.06
C LEU A 13 -0.30 -21.83 -0.47
N ARG A 14 0.61 -21.65 0.50
CA ARG A 14 1.32 -22.76 1.18
C ARG A 14 0.35 -23.75 1.85
N ALA A 15 -0.76 -23.25 2.38
CA ALA A 15 -1.82 -24.07 2.97
C ALA A 15 -2.85 -24.61 1.95
N ARG A 16 -2.62 -24.43 0.64
CA ARG A 16 -3.51 -24.83 -0.48
C ARG A 16 -4.96 -24.35 -0.32
N ARG A 17 -5.16 -23.19 0.32
CA ARG A 17 -6.46 -22.52 0.50
C ARG A 17 -6.84 -21.61 -0.68
N ILE A 18 -5.90 -21.39 -1.57
CA ILE A 18 -6.02 -20.75 -2.89
C ILE A 18 -4.81 -21.21 -3.71
N SER A 19 -4.94 -21.29 -5.03
CA SER A 19 -3.85 -21.56 -5.97
C SER A 19 -3.22 -20.27 -6.51
N ALA A 20 -2.00 -20.36 -7.03
CA ALA A 20 -1.35 -19.26 -7.73
C ALA A 20 -2.12 -18.86 -9.00
N VAL A 21 -2.75 -19.83 -9.68
CA VAL A 21 -3.67 -19.57 -10.80
C VAL A 21 -4.87 -18.73 -10.36
N GLU A 22 -5.63 -19.13 -9.33
CA GLU A 22 -6.83 -18.39 -8.89
C GLU A 22 -6.53 -16.93 -8.54
N ILE A 23 -5.45 -16.65 -7.80
CA ILE A 23 -5.11 -15.28 -7.44
C ILE A 23 -4.56 -14.47 -8.62
N THR A 24 -3.85 -15.11 -9.55
CA THR A 24 -3.39 -14.47 -10.79
C THR A 24 -4.58 -14.11 -11.68
N ASP A 25 -5.52 -15.03 -11.85
CA ASP A 25 -6.73 -14.86 -12.62
C ASP A 25 -7.64 -13.77 -12.05
N GLU A 26 -7.77 -13.66 -10.72
CA GLU A 26 -8.45 -12.51 -10.13
C GLU A 26 -7.71 -11.19 -10.39
N CYS A 27 -6.38 -11.15 -10.29
CA CYS A 27 -5.63 -9.94 -10.59
C CYS A 27 -5.84 -9.50 -12.05
N LEU A 28 -5.78 -10.44 -13.00
CA LEU A 28 -6.06 -10.19 -14.42
C LEU A 28 -7.50 -9.71 -14.64
N ALA A 29 -8.51 -10.41 -14.11
CA ALA A 29 -9.91 -9.98 -14.24
C ALA A 29 -10.20 -8.61 -13.59
N ARG A 30 -9.44 -8.21 -12.58
CA ARG A 30 -9.48 -6.85 -12.02
C ARG A 30 -8.78 -5.83 -12.92
N ILE A 31 -7.65 -6.20 -13.55
CA ILE A 31 -6.97 -5.37 -14.55
C ILE A 31 -7.91 -5.12 -15.73
N ASP A 32 -8.52 -6.15 -16.31
CA ASP A 32 -9.41 -6.03 -17.47
C ASP A 32 -10.59 -5.09 -17.19
N ARG A 33 -11.18 -5.19 -15.98
CA ARG A 33 -12.31 -4.34 -15.57
C ARG A 33 -11.94 -2.90 -15.19
N LEU A 34 -10.76 -2.67 -14.59
CA LEU A 34 -10.42 -1.39 -13.94
C LEU A 34 -9.33 -0.60 -14.67
N ASN A 35 -8.43 -1.27 -15.40
CA ASN A 35 -7.35 -0.60 -16.15
C ASN A 35 -7.85 0.32 -17.29
N PRO A 36 -9.00 0.07 -17.97
CA PRO A 36 -9.53 1.02 -18.95
C PRO A 36 -9.80 2.42 -18.37
N VAL A 37 -10.15 2.50 -17.08
CA VAL A 37 -10.35 3.77 -16.36
C VAL A 37 -9.05 4.23 -15.68
N LEU A 38 -8.40 3.34 -14.92
CA LEU A 38 -7.23 3.70 -14.10
C LEU A 38 -5.96 3.95 -14.91
N ARG A 39 -5.82 3.31 -16.08
CA ARG A 39 -4.66 3.34 -16.98
C ARG A 39 -3.33 2.98 -16.29
N ALA A 40 -3.39 2.10 -15.30
CA ALA A 40 -2.26 1.70 -14.47
C ALA A 40 -1.24 0.80 -15.19
N PHE A 41 -1.59 0.15 -16.31
CA PHE A 41 -0.71 -0.71 -17.11
C PHE A 41 -0.56 -0.23 -18.56
N ILE A 42 0.68 -0.24 -19.08
CA ILE A 42 1.03 -0.06 -20.50
C ILE A 42 1.03 -1.41 -21.23
N THR A 43 1.32 -2.50 -20.53
CA THR A 43 1.33 -3.86 -21.09
C THR A 43 0.96 -4.85 -20.00
N VAL A 44 0.05 -5.75 -20.31
CA VAL A 44 -0.42 -6.83 -19.44
C VAL A 44 0.02 -8.14 -20.08
N ASP A 45 0.70 -9.00 -19.32
CA ASP A 45 1.17 -10.31 -19.78
C ASP A 45 0.25 -11.40 -19.23
N ALA A 46 -1.01 -11.41 -19.69
CA ALA A 46 -2.01 -12.33 -19.17
C ALA A 46 -1.59 -13.80 -19.34
N ASP A 47 -1.06 -14.17 -20.50
CA ASP A 47 -0.65 -15.54 -20.78
C ASP A 47 0.64 -15.93 -20.08
N GLY A 48 1.63 -15.04 -19.98
CA GLY A 48 2.86 -15.28 -19.23
C GLY A 48 2.60 -15.39 -17.73
N ALA A 49 1.74 -14.52 -17.18
CA ALA A 49 1.28 -14.63 -15.80
C ALA A 49 0.56 -15.97 -15.55
N ARG A 50 -0.37 -16.37 -16.42
CA ARG A 50 -1.10 -17.66 -16.33
C ARG A 50 -0.19 -18.88 -16.48
N ARG A 51 0.82 -18.85 -17.35
CA ARG A 51 1.84 -19.90 -17.47
C ARG A 51 2.68 -19.99 -16.20
N ALA A 52 3.21 -18.85 -15.73
CA ALA A 52 4.01 -18.79 -14.51
C ALA A 52 3.22 -19.22 -13.27
N ALA A 53 1.92 -18.89 -13.20
CA ALA A 53 1.04 -19.33 -12.11
C ALA A 53 0.92 -20.86 -12.04
N LYS A 54 0.62 -21.52 -13.17
CA LYS A 54 0.58 -23.00 -13.27
C LYS A 54 1.93 -23.64 -12.89
N GLU A 55 3.03 -23.00 -13.27
CA GLU A 55 4.39 -23.41 -12.91
C GLU A 55 4.63 -23.31 -11.38
N ARG A 56 4.20 -22.21 -10.72
CA ARG A 56 4.27 -22.05 -9.26
C ARG A 56 3.41 -23.10 -8.53
N ASP A 57 2.21 -23.38 -9.01
CA ASP A 57 1.33 -24.39 -8.41
C ASP A 57 1.92 -25.82 -8.55
N GLY A 58 2.46 -26.17 -9.72
CA GLY A 58 3.14 -27.46 -9.93
C GLY A 58 4.41 -27.63 -9.08
N GLU A 59 5.18 -26.56 -8.91
CA GLU A 59 6.33 -26.53 -7.99
C GLU A 59 5.90 -26.71 -6.52
N LEU A 60 4.84 -26.02 -6.08
CA LEU A 60 4.33 -26.10 -4.72
C LEU A 60 3.66 -27.45 -4.42
N ALA A 61 3.00 -28.05 -5.42
CA ALA A 61 2.49 -29.42 -5.36
C ALA A 61 3.60 -30.43 -5.08
N ALA A 62 4.76 -30.24 -5.71
CA ALA A 62 5.94 -31.09 -5.61
C ALA A 62 7.02 -30.58 -4.61
N GLY A 63 6.65 -29.71 -3.66
CA GLY A 63 7.53 -29.27 -2.56
C GLY A 63 8.66 -28.29 -2.90
N ARG A 64 8.75 -27.81 -4.15
CA ARG A 64 9.85 -26.96 -4.66
C ARG A 64 9.49 -25.46 -4.67
N ALA A 65 9.00 -24.93 -3.55
CA ALA A 65 8.67 -23.52 -3.45
C ALA A 65 9.93 -22.63 -3.59
N ARG A 66 9.95 -21.71 -4.56
CA ARG A 66 11.12 -20.89 -4.93
C ARG A 66 11.56 -19.88 -3.87
N GLY A 67 10.67 -19.46 -2.99
CA GLY A 67 10.99 -18.45 -1.99
C GLY A 67 9.79 -17.85 -1.27
N PRO A 68 9.95 -16.65 -0.67
CA PRO A 68 8.91 -15.97 0.10
C PRO A 68 7.89 -15.21 -0.75
N LEU A 69 8.04 -15.14 -2.09
CA LEU A 69 7.05 -14.55 -3.01
C LEU A 69 6.39 -15.61 -3.92
N HIS A 70 6.58 -16.89 -3.62
CA HIS A 70 6.11 -18.01 -4.44
C HIS A 70 4.60 -17.96 -4.68
N GLY A 71 4.21 -17.67 -5.94
CA GLY A 71 2.80 -17.58 -6.36
C GLY A 71 2.16 -16.20 -6.22
N VAL A 72 2.93 -15.15 -5.91
CA VAL A 72 2.40 -13.79 -5.66
C VAL A 72 2.36 -12.97 -6.97
N PRO A 73 1.18 -12.47 -7.42
CA PRO A 73 1.08 -11.62 -8.61
C PRO A 73 1.54 -10.17 -8.34
N MET A 74 2.48 -9.69 -9.17
CA MET A 74 3.18 -8.41 -8.99
C MET A 74 3.42 -7.70 -10.32
N ALA A 75 3.70 -6.39 -10.29
CA ALA A 75 3.87 -5.60 -11.51
C ALA A 75 5.02 -4.59 -11.43
N TRP A 76 5.69 -4.33 -12.56
CA TRP A 76 6.93 -3.56 -12.60
C TRP A 76 6.70 -2.20 -13.27
N LYS A 77 7.28 -1.10 -12.75
CA LYS A 77 7.28 0.19 -13.47
C LYS A 77 7.94 0.00 -14.83
N ASP A 78 7.34 0.54 -15.89
CA ASP A 78 7.72 0.16 -17.25
C ASP A 78 9.22 0.32 -17.56
N LEU A 79 9.89 1.33 -17.00
CA LEU A 79 11.35 1.51 -17.13
C LEU A 79 12.25 0.35 -16.65
N CYS A 80 11.70 -0.66 -15.96
CA CYS A 80 12.43 -1.87 -15.59
C CYS A 80 12.38 -2.89 -16.74
N ALA A 81 13.51 -3.22 -17.35
CA ALA A 81 13.57 -4.27 -18.36
C ALA A 81 13.17 -5.62 -17.75
N SER A 82 12.24 -6.30 -18.41
CA SER A 82 11.78 -7.65 -18.06
C SER A 82 11.85 -8.50 -19.33
N PRO A 83 12.65 -9.58 -19.37
CA PRO A 83 12.76 -10.42 -20.56
C PRO A 83 11.40 -10.87 -21.10
N GLY A 84 11.25 -10.85 -22.42
CA GLY A 84 9.99 -11.15 -23.11
C GLY A 84 8.96 -10.00 -23.14
N LEU A 85 9.16 -8.92 -22.37
CA LEU A 85 8.22 -7.79 -22.32
C LEU A 85 8.83 -6.49 -22.87
N PRO A 86 8.05 -5.66 -23.60
CA PRO A 86 8.51 -4.36 -24.08
C PRO A 86 8.82 -3.41 -22.91
N THR A 87 9.62 -2.38 -23.19
CA THR A 87 9.95 -1.30 -22.25
C THR A 87 9.97 0.01 -23.04
N SER A 88 8.90 0.81 -22.97
CA SER A 88 8.87 2.15 -23.60
C SER A 88 9.38 3.25 -22.68
N CYS A 89 9.53 2.96 -21.38
CA CYS A 89 9.77 3.96 -20.33
C CYS A 89 8.68 5.05 -20.32
N GLY A 90 7.45 4.67 -20.69
CA GLY A 90 6.33 5.59 -20.88
C GLY A 90 6.43 6.49 -22.13
N THR A 91 7.44 6.33 -22.99
CA THR A 91 7.54 7.10 -24.25
C THR A 91 6.57 6.60 -25.32
N ARG A 92 6.40 7.39 -26.39
CA ARG A 92 5.53 7.08 -27.53
C ARG A 92 5.84 5.75 -28.22
N THR A 93 7.11 5.36 -28.31
CA THR A 93 7.59 4.16 -29.01
C THR A 93 8.18 3.13 -28.05
N ARG A 94 8.36 1.89 -28.50
CA ARG A 94 8.92 0.78 -27.69
C ARG A 94 10.40 0.49 -27.98
N ASP A 95 11.01 1.29 -28.87
CA ASP A 95 12.38 1.13 -29.36
C ASP A 95 13.40 2.07 -28.67
N TYR A 96 12.94 3.02 -27.85
CA TYR A 96 13.81 3.99 -27.20
C TYR A 96 14.80 3.35 -26.21
N PHE A 97 14.30 2.48 -25.33
CA PHE A 97 15.12 1.79 -24.33
C PHE A 97 15.11 0.28 -24.58
N ILE A 98 16.14 -0.19 -25.26
CA ILE A 98 16.43 -1.61 -25.42
C ILE A 98 17.56 -1.96 -24.45
N SER A 99 17.35 -2.97 -23.61
CA SER A 99 18.40 -3.49 -22.72
C SER A 99 18.47 -5.00 -22.81
N GLU A 100 19.66 -5.50 -23.12
CA GLU A 100 19.98 -6.94 -23.14
C GLU A 100 19.98 -7.56 -21.73
N ARG A 101 19.98 -6.71 -20.68
CA ARG A 101 20.02 -7.11 -19.28
C ARG A 101 18.67 -6.90 -18.61
N ALA A 102 18.13 -7.96 -18.02
CA ALA A 102 16.98 -7.88 -17.13
C ALA A 102 17.26 -6.95 -15.94
N CYS A 103 16.26 -6.18 -15.50
CA CYS A 103 16.35 -5.38 -14.28
C CYS A 103 16.68 -6.27 -13.08
N THR A 104 17.83 -6.10 -12.43
CA THR A 104 18.29 -6.99 -11.34
C THR A 104 17.26 -7.08 -10.21
N ALA A 105 16.60 -5.97 -9.87
CA ALA A 105 15.54 -5.96 -8.85
C ALA A 105 14.30 -6.78 -9.27
N VAL A 106 13.90 -6.75 -10.56
CA VAL A 106 12.82 -7.60 -11.08
C VAL A 106 13.25 -9.08 -11.09
N ALA A 107 14.47 -9.37 -11.57
CA ALA A 107 15.01 -10.72 -11.60
C ALA A 107 15.07 -11.37 -10.21
N ARG A 108 15.46 -10.60 -9.17
CA ARG A 108 15.45 -11.05 -7.76
C ARG A 108 14.04 -11.37 -7.26
N LEU A 109 13.03 -10.57 -7.59
CA LEU A 109 11.63 -10.82 -7.19
C LEU A 109 11.05 -12.07 -7.89
N VAL A 110 11.30 -12.24 -9.19
CA VAL A 110 10.87 -13.42 -9.95
C VAL A 110 11.59 -14.69 -9.48
N ALA A 111 12.89 -14.60 -9.16
CA ALA A 111 13.65 -15.70 -8.56
C ALA A 111 13.10 -16.11 -7.18
N ALA A 112 12.63 -15.16 -6.37
CA ALA A 112 11.92 -15.42 -5.10
C ALA A 112 10.50 -15.99 -5.29
N GLY A 113 10.05 -16.20 -6.53
CA GLY A 113 8.82 -16.88 -6.90
C GLY A 113 7.64 -15.97 -7.30
N ALA A 114 7.87 -14.66 -7.45
CA ALA A 114 6.83 -13.73 -7.89
C ALA A 114 6.39 -13.96 -9.36
N ILE A 115 5.13 -13.67 -9.64
CA ILE A 115 4.51 -13.75 -10.97
C ILE A 115 4.42 -12.34 -11.56
N THR A 116 5.01 -12.12 -12.73
CA THR A 116 4.89 -10.86 -13.48
C THR A 116 3.50 -10.76 -14.12
N LEU A 117 2.71 -9.76 -13.73
CA LEU A 117 1.45 -9.40 -14.40
C LEU A 117 1.66 -8.48 -15.62
N GLY A 118 2.77 -7.75 -15.66
CA GLY A 118 3.10 -6.85 -16.77
C GLY A 118 3.82 -5.58 -16.34
N LYS A 119 3.73 -4.56 -17.21
CA LYS A 119 4.43 -3.27 -17.12
C LYS A 119 3.44 -2.16 -16.75
N THR A 120 3.66 -1.53 -15.60
CA THR A 120 2.85 -0.42 -15.08
C THR A 120 3.23 0.92 -15.71
N ASN A 121 2.21 1.73 -15.98
CA ASN A 121 2.31 3.05 -16.58
C ASN A 121 3.08 4.04 -15.69
N MET A 122 3.64 5.06 -16.31
CA MET A 122 4.52 6.04 -15.68
C MET A 122 4.50 7.35 -16.45
N THR A 123 4.78 8.47 -15.79
CA THR A 123 5.13 9.70 -16.50
C THR A 123 6.38 9.45 -17.35
N GLU A 124 6.32 9.86 -18.62
CA GLU A 124 7.36 9.62 -19.64
C GLU A 124 8.76 9.95 -19.12
N LEU A 125 9.74 9.08 -19.42
CA LEU A 125 11.15 9.19 -19.00
C LEU A 125 11.33 9.44 -17.49
N ALA A 126 10.34 9.03 -16.69
CA ALA A 126 10.22 9.29 -15.26
C ALA A 126 10.14 10.80 -14.87
N LEU A 127 9.96 11.71 -15.83
CA LEU A 127 10.26 13.14 -15.70
C LEU A 127 9.16 14.04 -15.11
N GLY A 128 8.17 13.49 -14.40
CA GLY A 128 7.16 14.30 -13.72
C GLY A 128 6.48 13.66 -12.49
N PRO A 129 5.83 14.48 -11.63
CA PRO A 129 5.38 14.07 -10.30
C PRO A 129 3.87 13.80 -10.19
N PHE A 130 3.11 13.91 -11.28
CA PHE A 130 1.63 13.89 -11.25
C PHE A 130 1.00 12.58 -11.75
N GLY A 131 1.73 11.81 -12.58
CA GLY A 131 1.22 10.59 -13.21
C GLY A 131 0.56 10.82 -14.57
N ASP A 132 0.75 12.03 -15.12
CA ASP A 132 0.48 12.42 -16.49
C ASP A 132 1.33 11.63 -17.49
N ASN A 133 0.74 11.28 -18.62
CA ASN A 133 1.40 10.72 -19.79
C ASN A 133 0.51 10.99 -21.02
N ALA A 134 1.07 11.57 -22.09
CA ALA A 134 0.35 11.92 -23.31
C ALA A 134 0.12 10.73 -24.26
N HIS A 135 0.94 9.68 -24.19
CA HIS A 135 0.96 8.57 -25.13
C HIS A 135 0.17 7.36 -24.64
N HIS A 136 0.30 7.04 -23.35
CA HIS A 136 -0.40 5.92 -22.67
C HIS A 136 -1.60 6.38 -21.85
N GLY A 137 -1.91 7.68 -21.92
CA GLY A 137 -2.95 8.33 -21.13
C GLY A 137 -2.58 8.53 -19.66
N HIS A 138 -3.13 9.57 -19.06
CA HIS A 138 -2.86 9.94 -17.68
C HIS A 138 -3.40 8.89 -16.69
N VAL A 139 -2.60 8.49 -15.70
CA VAL A 139 -2.96 7.46 -14.72
C VAL A 139 -3.84 8.06 -13.61
N GLN A 140 -5.01 7.47 -13.42
CA GLN A 140 -6.00 7.98 -12.46
C GLN A 140 -5.75 7.45 -11.04
N ASN A 141 -6.08 8.28 -10.05
CA ASN A 141 -6.06 7.90 -8.64
C ASN A 141 -7.24 6.98 -8.29
N PRO A 142 -7.02 5.77 -7.73
CA PRO A 142 -8.11 4.86 -7.36
C PRO A 142 -9.11 5.40 -6.32
N TRP A 143 -8.73 6.41 -5.53
CA TRP A 143 -9.61 7.03 -4.53
C TRP A 143 -10.54 8.09 -5.11
N ARG A 144 -10.15 8.72 -6.21
CA ARG A 144 -10.97 9.72 -6.93
C ARG A 144 -10.52 9.85 -8.39
N ASN A 145 -11.40 9.48 -9.32
CA ASN A 145 -11.14 9.65 -10.75
C ASN A 145 -10.89 11.13 -11.11
N GLY A 146 -10.13 11.39 -12.17
CA GLY A 146 -9.73 12.74 -12.58
C GLY A 146 -8.62 13.38 -11.71
N HIS A 147 -8.12 12.67 -10.70
CA HIS A 147 -7.08 13.16 -9.78
C HIS A 147 -5.75 12.46 -10.02
N CYS A 148 -4.66 13.15 -9.69
CA CYS A 148 -3.30 12.63 -9.79
C CYS A 148 -3.12 11.35 -8.97
N SER A 149 -2.67 10.28 -9.63
CA SER A 149 -2.10 9.11 -8.95
C SER A 149 -0.71 9.40 -8.35
N GLY A 150 -0.13 10.57 -8.63
CA GLY A 150 1.25 10.92 -8.26
C GLY A 150 2.26 10.23 -9.20
N GLY A 151 3.49 10.73 -9.26
CA GLY A 151 4.42 10.33 -10.32
C GLY A 151 5.90 10.36 -9.93
N SER A 152 6.77 9.72 -10.72
CA SER A 152 6.46 9.06 -12.00
C SER A 152 6.10 7.57 -11.89
N SER A 153 6.15 6.92 -10.73
CA SER A 153 5.70 5.51 -10.57
C SER A 153 4.17 5.40 -10.42
N SER A 154 3.45 6.10 -11.30
CA SER A 154 2.01 6.37 -11.20
C SER A 154 1.15 5.12 -11.31
N GLY A 155 1.37 4.33 -12.36
CA GLY A 155 0.71 3.05 -12.57
C GLY A 155 1.05 2.05 -11.48
N SER A 156 2.28 2.07 -10.96
CA SER A 156 2.72 1.22 -9.85
C SER A 156 1.95 1.53 -8.56
N GLY A 157 1.71 2.82 -8.27
CA GLY A 157 0.88 3.26 -7.14
C GLY A 157 -0.60 2.93 -7.33
N SER A 158 -1.16 3.27 -8.49
CA SER A 158 -2.57 3.02 -8.83
C SER A 158 -2.90 1.51 -8.84
N ALA A 159 -2.03 0.67 -9.40
CA ALA A 159 -2.23 -0.78 -9.44
C ALA A 159 -2.25 -1.43 -8.06
N VAL A 160 -1.36 -1.04 -7.13
CA VAL A 160 -1.29 -1.61 -5.78
C VAL A 160 -2.46 -1.11 -4.92
N ALA A 161 -2.81 0.17 -5.00
CA ALA A 161 -3.95 0.73 -4.27
C ALA A 161 -5.30 0.14 -4.75
N ALA A 162 -5.49 -0.02 -6.06
CA ALA A 162 -6.67 -0.64 -6.63
C ALA A 162 -6.66 -2.19 -6.57
N GLY A 163 -5.66 -2.82 -5.96
CA GLY A 163 -5.56 -4.28 -5.85
C GLY A 163 -5.53 -4.99 -7.21
N LEU A 164 -4.86 -4.41 -8.20
CA LEU A 164 -4.56 -5.03 -9.50
C LEU A 164 -3.29 -5.89 -9.44
N ALA A 165 -2.40 -5.58 -8.48
CA ALA A 165 -1.20 -6.33 -8.15
C ALA A 165 -0.99 -6.27 -6.63
N LEU A 166 -0.38 -7.31 -6.02
CA LEU A 166 -0.19 -7.37 -4.56
C LEU A 166 0.99 -6.51 -4.09
N GLY A 167 1.96 -6.28 -4.98
CA GLY A 167 3.06 -5.34 -4.81
C GLY A 167 3.65 -4.94 -6.16
N ALA A 168 4.37 -3.83 -6.18
CA ALA A 168 5.00 -3.29 -7.38
C ALA A 168 6.41 -2.76 -7.12
N LEU A 169 7.22 -2.67 -8.17
CA LEU A 169 8.54 -2.04 -8.14
C LEU A 169 8.48 -0.67 -8.83
N GLY A 170 8.81 0.39 -8.11
CA GLY A 170 8.88 1.76 -8.61
C GLY A 170 10.31 2.30 -8.71
N SER A 171 10.45 3.56 -9.16
CA SER A 171 11.72 4.31 -9.11
C SER A 171 11.54 5.72 -8.53
N ASP A 172 12.57 6.24 -7.86
CA ASP A 172 12.55 7.51 -7.13
C ASP A 172 13.86 8.30 -7.31
N THR A 173 13.79 9.32 -8.18
CA THR A 173 14.87 10.29 -8.47
C THR A 173 14.68 11.61 -7.71
N GLY A 174 13.42 11.94 -7.40
CA GLY A 174 13.01 13.19 -6.77
C GLY A 174 11.63 13.09 -6.11
N GLY A 175 11.33 11.94 -5.52
CA GLY A 175 10.03 11.62 -4.91
C GLY A 175 9.25 10.48 -5.56
N SER A 176 9.71 9.94 -6.70
CA SER A 176 8.83 9.18 -7.59
C SER A 176 8.36 7.78 -7.14
N ILE A 177 8.76 7.27 -5.96
CA ILE A 177 8.06 6.18 -5.24
C ILE A 177 7.11 6.76 -4.20
N ARG A 178 7.59 7.76 -3.45
CA ARG A 178 6.90 8.34 -2.29
C ARG A 178 5.69 9.19 -2.67
N LEU A 179 5.79 10.00 -3.72
CA LEU A 179 4.70 10.84 -4.25
C LEU A 179 3.49 9.97 -4.68
N PRO A 180 3.62 8.96 -5.55
CA PRO A 180 2.48 8.08 -5.86
C PRO A 180 2.02 7.24 -4.68
N ALA A 181 2.91 6.87 -3.75
CA ALA A 181 2.49 6.17 -2.53
C ALA A 181 1.61 7.04 -1.62
N ALA A 182 1.93 8.33 -1.45
CA ALA A 182 1.12 9.28 -0.72
C ALA A 182 -0.23 9.54 -1.41
N CYS A 183 -0.22 9.83 -2.72
CA CYS A 183 -1.44 10.10 -3.49
C CYS A 183 -2.39 8.89 -3.54
N CYS A 184 -1.88 7.67 -3.75
CA CYS A 184 -2.69 6.46 -3.83
C CYS A 184 -2.88 5.77 -2.46
N GLY A 185 -2.37 6.33 -1.37
CA GLY A 185 -2.62 5.84 0.00
C GLY A 185 -1.99 4.50 0.37
N ILE A 186 -0.81 4.22 -0.15
CA ILE A 186 -0.09 2.96 0.05
C ILE A 186 1.30 3.19 0.68
N VAL A 187 2.02 2.11 0.98
CA VAL A 187 3.41 2.18 1.44
C VAL A 187 4.34 2.27 0.24
N GLY A 188 5.26 3.23 0.25
CA GLY A 188 6.29 3.39 -0.78
C GLY A 188 7.65 3.67 -0.15
N LEU A 189 8.61 2.76 -0.32
CA LEU A 189 9.93 2.85 0.28
C LEU A 189 10.99 3.20 -0.76
N LYS A 190 11.57 4.40 -0.66
CA LYS A 190 12.86 4.69 -1.29
C LYS A 190 13.98 4.20 -0.36
N PRO A 191 14.78 3.19 -0.74
CA PRO A 191 15.89 2.75 0.09
C PRO A 191 17.05 3.76 0.07
N THR A 192 18.12 3.47 0.80
CA THR A 192 19.41 4.18 0.69
C THR A 192 19.95 4.08 -0.74
N TYR A 193 20.65 5.12 -1.21
CA TYR A 193 21.38 5.07 -2.47
C TYR A 193 22.35 3.88 -2.50
N GLY A 194 22.40 3.17 -3.62
CA GLY A 194 23.22 1.95 -3.78
C GLY A 194 22.76 0.72 -2.97
N ARG A 195 21.66 0.76 -2.19
CA ARG A 195 21.17 -0.44 -1.47
C ARG A 195 20.49 -1.45 -2.40
N VAL A 196 19.96 -1.02 -3.54
CA VAL A 196 19.30 -1.85 -4.56
C VAL A 196 19.94 -1.57 -5.92
N SER A 197 20.23 -2.62 -6.69
CA SER A 197 20.81 -2.49 -8.04
C SER A 197 19.83 -1.85 -9.01
N ARG A 198 20.36 -1.04 -9.93
CA ARG A 198 19.64 -0.35 -10.99
C ARG A 198 20.02 -0.86 -12.38
N ALA A 199 20.89 -1.88 -12.46
CA ALA A 199 21.24 -2.54 -13.71
C ALA A 199 19.97 -3.10 -14.39
N GLY A 200 19.80 -2.83 -15.69
CA GLY A 200 18.61 -3.20 -16.46
C GLY A 200 17.37 -2.32 -16.22
N ALA A 201 17.51 -1.16 -15.59
CA ALA A 201 16.47 -0.12 -15.57
C ALA A 201 16.95 1.14 -16.33
N MET A 202 16.02 1.85 -16.98
CA MET A 202 16.34 3.15 -17.57
C MET A 202 16.62 4.17 -16.46
N ALA A 203 17.80 4.77 -16.51
CA ALA A 203 18.17 5.87 -15.64
C ALA A 203 17.49 7.18 -16.07
N LEU A 204 17.28 8.07 -15.11
CA LEU A 204 16.96 9.49 -15.30
C LEU A 204 18.07 10.38 -14.70
N SER A 205 18.74 9.91 -13.65
CA SER A 205 19.88 10.56 -13.02
C SER A 205 20.67 9.52 -12.24
N TRP A 206 21.77 9.04 -12.83
CA TRP A 206 22.60 7.98 -12.26
C TRP A 206 23.11 8.27 -10.85
N SER A 207 23.19 9.54 -10.40
CA SER A 207 23.55 9.90 -9.02
C SER A 207 22.37 10.16 -8.07
N ASN A 208 21.11 10.05 -8.53
CA ASN A 208 19.91 10.31 -7.71
C ASN A 208 18.82 9.23 -7.81
N ASP A 209 18.86 8.36 -8.82
CA ASP A 209 17.89 7.29 -9.01
C ASP A 209 17.99 6.19 -7.94
N HIS A 210 16.83 5.70 -7.51
CA HIS A 210 16.67 4.53 -6.65
C HIS A 210 15.56 3.64 -7.22
N LEU A 211 15.68 2.32 -7.10
CA LEU A 211 14.54 1.39 -7.23
C LEU A 211 14.05 0.99 -5.83
N GLY A 212 12.76 0.70 -5.67
CA GLY A 212 12.19 0.34 -4.36
C GLY A 212 10.74 -0.13 -4.41
N PRO A 213 10.27 -0.78 -3.32
CA PRO A 213 8.97 -1.43 -3.30
C PRO A 213 7.81 -0.48 -3.02
N MET A 214 6.65 -0.82 -3.60
CA MET A 214 5.36 -0.18 -3.42
C MET A 214 4.33 -1.26 -3.07
N THR A 215 3.71 -1.19 -1.89
CA THR A 215 2.92 -2.28 -1.30
C THR A 215 1.79 -1.75 -0.41
N ARG A 216 0.83 -2.61 -0.03
CA ARG A 216 -0.25 -2.22 0.90
C ARG A 216 0.17 -2.20 2.38
N THR A 217 1.30 -2.81 2.76
CA THR A 217 1.78 -2.82 4.16
C THR A 217 3.29 -2.63 4.29
N VAL A 218 3.73 -2.16 5.47
CA VAL A 218 5.15 -1.97 5.82
C VAL A 218 5.92 -3.29 5.81
N ARG A 219 5.28 -4.38 6.26
CA ARG A 219 5.86 -5.72 6.25
C ARG A 219 6.10 -6.25 4.83
N ASP A 220 5.12 -6.06 3.94
CA ASP A 220 5.28 -6.42 2.52
C ASP A 220 6.42 -5.60 1.87
N ALA A 221 6.58 -4.32 2.22
CA ALA A 221 7.68 -3.47 1.75
C ALA A 221 9.05 -3.93 2.28
N ALA A 222 9.14 -4.28 3.57
CA ALA A 222 10.35 -4.81 4.19
C ALA A 222 10.78 -6.15 3.56
N LEU A 223 9.83 -7.05 3.33
CA LEU A 223 10.04 -8.31 2.62
C LEU A 223 10.59 -8.07 1.20
N MET A 224 9.91 -7.23 0.40
CA MET A 224 10.38 -6.91 -0.95
C MET A 224 11.77 -6.27 -0.95
N LEU A 225 12.06 -5.37 0.00
CA LEU A 225 13.38 -4.74 0.11
C LEU A 225 14.47 -5.79 0.41
N GLY A 226 14.22 -6.73 1.32
CA GLY A 226 15.18 -7.80 1.65
C GLY A 226 15.55 -8.67 0.43
N ILE A 227 14.62 -8.85 -0.50
CA ILE A 227 14.82 -9.64 -1.73
C ILE A 227 15.61 -8.87 -2.80
N ILE A 228 15.31 -7.58 -3.01
CA ILE A 228 15.95 -6.80 -4.09
C ILE A 228 17.28 -6.16 -3.67
N ALA A 229 17.51 -5.99 -2.37
CA ALA A 229 18.70 -5.35 -1.82
C ALA A 229 19.99 -6.16 -2.02
N GLY A 230 21.12 -5.46 -1.89
CA GLY A 230 22.46 -6.06 -1.86
C GLY A 230 23.25 -5.85 -3.15
N TRP A 231 24.56 -6.06 -3.03
CA TRP A 231 25.54 -5.86 -4.10
C TRP A 231 25.18 -6.58 -5.41
N ASP A 232 25.57 -5.99 -6.52
CA ASP A 232 25.44 -6.53 -7.88
C ASP A 232 26.68 -6.15 -8.69
N ALA A 233 27.29 -7.13 -9.36
CA ALA A 233 28.41 -6.89 -10.27
C ALA A 233 28.03 -6.00 -11.47
N ALA A 234 26.75 -5.97 -11.84
CA ALA A 234 26.25 -5.17 -12.95
C ALA A 234 25.92 -3.71 -12.60
N ASP A 235 25.97 -3.32 -11.32
CA ASP A 235 25.82 -1.93 -10.87
C ASP A 235 26.92 -1.59 -9.86
N ALA A 236 27.97 -0.94 -10.36
CA ALA A 236 29.14 -0.51 -9.58
C ALA A 236 28.81 0.49 -8.45
N THR A 237 27.61 1.07 -8.42
CA THR A 237 27.15 1.94 -7.32
C THR A 237 26.55 1.16 -6.15
N THR A 238 26.38 -0.17 -6.27
CA THR A 238 25.78 -0.98 -5.21
C THR A 238 26.70 -1.18 -4.00
N SER A 239 26.10 -1.07 -2.82
CA SER A 239 26.81 -1.18 -1.55
C SER A 239 27.19 -2.64 -1.25
N ARG A 240 28.48 -2.88 -1.01
CA ARG A 240 29.00 -4.16 -0.49
C ARG A 240 28.67 -4.40 0.99
N ARG A 241 27.99 -3.46 1.67
CA ARG A 241 27.51 -3.69 3.05
C ARG A 241 26.44 -4.79 3.05
N PRO A 242 26.51 -5.79 3.95
CA PRO A 242 25.49 -6.84 4.06
C PRO A 242 24.05 -6.31 4.09
N VAL A 243 23.14 -7.12 3.58
CA VAL A 243 21.69 -6.88 3.68
C VAL A 243 21.23 -7.42 5.04
N PRO A 244 20.73 -6.58 5.95
CA PRO A 244 20.12 -7.08 7.19
C PRO A 244 18.76 -7.72 6.88
N ASP A 245 18.31 -8.62 7.73
CA ASP A 245 16.90 -9.04 7.74
C ASP A 245 16.04 -7.85 8.21
N TYR A 246 15.26 -7.28 7.27
CA TYR A 246 14.35 -6.16 7.52
C TYR A 246 13.03 -6.57 8.20
N LEU A 247 12.75 -7.87 8.33
CA LEU A 247 11.59 -8.40 9.07
C LEU A 247 11.96 -8.68 10.54
N ARG A 248 13.23 -8.97 10.83
CA ARG A 248 13.72 -9.16 12.21
C ARG A 248 13.45 -7.93 13.07
N GLY A 249 12.58 -8.08 14.07
CA GLY A 249 12.24 -7.02 15.01
C GLY A 249 11.20 -6.01 14.52
N ILE A 250 10.55 -6.25 13.37
CA ILE A 250 9.54 -5.32 12.80
C ILE A 250 8.34 -5.09 13.75
N ASP A 251 8.06 -6.02 14.66
CA ASP A 251 7.01 -5.94 15.69
C ASP A 251 7.51 -5.41 17.05
N GLY A 252 8.80 -5.04 17.17
CA GLY A 252 9.46 -4.68 18.43
C GLY A 252 9.01 -3.36 19.08
N GLY A 253 8.09 -2.63 18.44
CA GLY A 253 7.64 -1.30 18.88
C GLY A 253 8.68 -0.20 18.64
N ILE A 254 8.43 0.98 19.21
CA ILE A 254 9.23 2.20 19.00
C ILE A 254 9.60 2.92 20.31
N ARG A 255 9.53 2.22 21.45
CA ARG A 255 9.81 2.82 22.77
C ARG A 255 11.24 3.36 22.83
N GLY A 256 11.40 4.63 23.17
CA GLY A 256 12.70 5.31 23.25
C GLY A 256 13.26 5.84 21.92
N LEU A 257 12.62 5.57 20.79
CA LEU A 257 13.05 6.08 19.47
C LEU A 257 12.93 7.62 19.43
N ARG A 258 13.98 8.33 19.04
CA ARG A 258 13.98 9.79 18.92
C ARG A 258 13.45 10.21 17.55
N ILE A 259 12.33 10.93 17.52
CA ILE A 259 11.63 11.33 16.29
C ILE A 259 11.60 12.86 16.20
N GLY A 260 12.26 13.40 15.18
CA GLY A 260 12.26 14.84 14.91
C GLY A 260 11.13 15.26 13.99
N VAL A 261 10.38 16.27 14.40
CA VAL A 261 9.44 17.02 13.55
C VAL A 261 10.16 18.30 13.08
N PRO A 262 10.41 18.51 11.77
CA PRO A 262 11.02 19.76 11.30
C PRO A 262 10.19 21.00 11.66
N ALA A 263 10.84 22.03 12.22
CA ALA A 263 10.20 23.29 12.55
C ALA A 263 9.76 24.12 11.33
N SER A 264 10.46 23.97 10.19
CA SER A 264 10.27 24.75 8.96
C SER A 264 10.59 23.93 7.70
N TYR A 265 10.41 24.54 6.52
CA TYR A 265 10.45 24.00 5.16
C TYR A 265 9.41 22.90 4.87
N TYR A 266 9.34 21.90 5.73
CA TYR A 266 8.50 20.72 5.55
C TYR A 266 7.03 20.94 5.93
N PHE A 267 6.72 22.02 6.65
CA PHE A 267 5.35 22.44 6.99
C PHE A 267 4.97 23.80 6.38
N ASP A 268 5.93 24.51 5.78
CA ASP A 268 5.75 25.81 5.13
C ASP A 268 5.07 25.59 3.77
N ASP A 269 4.05 26.38 3.41
CA ASP A 269 3.22 26.20 2.20
C ASP A 269 2.62 24.78 2.03
N VAL A 270 2.26 24.15 3.16
CA VAL A 270 1.57 22.86 3.23
C VAL A 270 0.10 23.07 3.63
N ASN A 271 -0.79 22.31 3.00
CA ASN A 271 -2.23 22.30 3.25
C ASN A 271 -2.54 21.89 4.70
N ALA A 272 -3.44 22.61 5.36
CA ALA A 272 -3.77 22.39 6.77
C ALA A 272 -4.22 20.96 7.11
N GLU A 273 -4.94 20.26 6.22
CA GLU A 273 -5.33 18.87 6.45
C GLU A 273 -4.10 17.93 6.50
N VAL A 274 -3.09 18.22 5.67
CA VAL A 274 -1.82 17.47 5.63
C VAL A 274 -0.97 17.77 6.87
N VAL A 275 -0.88 19.05 7.28
CA VAL A 275 -0.19 19.44 8.52
C VAL A 275 -0.81 18.75 9.73
N ALA A 276 -2.15 18.76 9.82
CA ALA A 276 -2.90 18.13 10.91
C ALA A 276 -2.67 16.61 10.95
N ALA A 277 -2.79 15.92 9.80
CA ALA A 277 -2.56 14.49 9.70
C ALA A 277 -1.15 14.08 10.17
N VAL A 278 -0.11 14.79 9.74
CA VAL A 278 1.28 14.48 10.10
C VAL A 278 1.59 14.82 11.56
N ARG A 279 1.03 15.90 12.12
CA ARG A 279 1.20 16.22 13.55
C ARG A 279 0.42 15.25 14.46
N GLU A 280 -0.77 14.78 14.06
CA GLU A 280 -1.48 13.69 14.76
C GLU A 280 -0.72 12.36 14.67
N ALA A 281 -0.15 12.03 13.51
CA ALA A 281 0.71 10.85 13.36
C ALA A 281 1.92 10.91 14.30
N ALA A 282 2.59 12.07 14.40
CA ALA A 282 3.67 12.29 15.36
C ALA A 282 3.18 12.11 16.81
N ARG A 283 2.01 12.66 17.17
CA ARG A 283 1.42 12.48 18.52
C ARG A 283 1.11 11.02 18.84
N GLN A 284 0.60 10.24 17.88
CA GLN A 284 0.35 8.80 18.03
C GLN A 284 1.65 8.01 18.25
N LEU A 285 2.75 8.37 17.57
CA LEU A 285 4.06 7.76 17.79
C LEU A 285 4.60 8.07 19.21
N GLY A 286 4.36 9.28 19.71
CA GLY A 286 4.64 9.65 21.11
C GLY A 286 3.84 8.80 22.11
N ALA A 287 2.54 8.59 21.86
CA ALA A 287 1.69 7.72 22.69
C ALA A 287 2.11 6.25 22.67
N LEU A 288 2.80 5.79 21.61
CA LEU A 288 3.43 4.47 21.50
C LEU A 288 4.83 4.41 22.15
N GLY A 289 5.28 5.49 22.80
CA GLY A 289 6.50 5.54 23.62
C GLY A 289 7.74 6.10 22.92
N ALA A 290 7.62 6.71 21.74
CA ALA A 290 8.73 7.41 21.09
C ALA A 290 8.96 8.80 21.71
N HIS A 291 10.21 9.27 21.69
CA HIS A 291 10.56 10.64 22.09
C HIS A 291 10.41 11.58 20.89
N VAL A 292 9.23 12.18 20.77
CA VAL A 292 8.89 13.10 19.67
C VAL A 292 9.23 14.53 20.08
N SER A 293 10.02 15.22 19.28
CA SER A 293 10.44 16.61 19.51
C SER A 293 10.46 17.43 18.23
N GLU A 294 10.30 18.75 18.34
CA GLU A 294 10.52 19.66 17.21
C GLU A 294 12.02 19.94 17.03
N VAL A 295 12.51 19.91 15.80
CA VAL A 295 13.93 20.09 15.46
C VAL A 295 14.11 21.16 14.38
N ARG A 296 15.12 22.01 14.54
CA ARG A 296 15.58 22.89 13.46
C ARG A 296 16.36 22.05 12.44
N VAL A 297 15.92 22.06 11.20
CA VAL A 297 16.63 21.46 10.07
C VAL A 297 17.49 22.53 9.39
N PRO A 298 18.72 22.24 8.93
CA PRO A 298 19.39 23.11 7.97
C PRO A 298 18.55 23.21 6.71
N ASP A 299 18.49 24.40 6.09
CA ASP A 299 17.64 24.65 4.93
C ASP A 299 17.93 23.62 3.80
N PRO A 300 16.96 22.78 3.45
CA PRO A 300 17.14 21.78 2.40
C PRO A 300 16.90 22.36 0.99
N MET A 301 16.51 23.63 0.84
CA MET A 301 16.29 24.27 -0.47
C MET A 301 17.57 24.28 -1.33
N PRO A 302 18.74 24.79 -0.88
CA PRO A 302 19.98 24.74 -1.67
C PRO A 302 20.36 23.31 -2.09
N LEU A 303 20.12 22.32 -1.23
CA LEU A 303 20.38 20.91 -1.56
C LEU A 303 19.40 20.39 -2.62
N GLY A 304 18.12 20.75 -2.54
CA GLY A 304 17.10 20.43 -3.54
C GLY A 304 17.38 21.07 -4.91
N GLU A 305 17.89 22.30 -4.91
CA GLU A 305 18.27 23.04 -6.12
C GLU A 305 19.47 22.42 -6.84
N ILE A 306 20.59 22.17 -6.14
CA ILE A 306 21.76 21.53 -6.76
C ILE A 306 21.46 20.09 -7.18
N THR A 307 20.62 19.36 -6.44
CA THR A 307 20.10 18.05 -6.86
C THR A 307 19.28 18.18 -8.15
N GLY A 308 18.55 19.29 -8.31
CA GLY A 308 17.85 19.65 -9.55
C GLY A 308 18.76 20.09 -10.70
N VAL A 309 19.93 20.69 -10.44
CA VAL A 309 20.96 20.96 -11.46
C VAL A 309 21.57 19.64 -11.95
N ILE A 310 22.04 18.81 -11.01
CA ILE A 310 22.61 17.48 -11.27
C ILE A 310 21.63 16.63 -12.08
N SER A 311 20.39 16.44 -11.59
CA SER A 311 19.40 15.59 -12.25
C SER A 311 19.01 16.08 -13.65
N ARG A 312 19.04 17.39 -13.94
CA ARG A 312 18.79 17.91 -15.29
C ARG A 312 19.94 17.61 -16.23
N ALA A 313 21.18 17.89 -15.81
CA ALA A 313 22.38 17.61 -16.60
C ALA A 313 22.52 16.11 -16.90
N GLU A 314 22.36 15.24 -15.90
CA GLU A 314 22.38 13.78 -16.10
C GLU A 314 21.25 13.31 -17.03
N SER A 315 20.03 13.84 -16.87
CA SER A 315 18.88 13.47 -17.71
C SER A 315 19.09 13.80 -19.19
N VAL A 316 19.64 14.98 -19.52
CA VAL A 316 19.89 15.31 -20.93
C VAL A 316 20.98 14.41 -21.50
N THR A 317 22.03 14.06 -20.76
CA THR A 317 23.05 13.11 -21.24
C THR A 317 22.47 11.71 -21.52
N ILE A 318 21.47 11.24 -20.76
CA ILE A 318 20.83 9.93 -20.98
C ILE A 318 19.84 9.98 -22.17
N HIS A 319 19.12 11.09 -22.32
CA HIS A 319 18.00 11.21 -23.26
C HIS A 319 18.33 12.03 -24.52
N GLU A 320 19.56 12.57 -24.67
CA GLU A 320 20.01 13.43 -25.78
C GLU A 320 19.65 12.86 -27.14
N ARG A 321 19.90 11.55 -27.35
CA ARG A 321 19.61 10.89 -28.62
C ARG A 321 18.15 11.03 -29.03
N LEU A 322 17.22 10.83 -28.08
CA LEU A 322 15.78 10.97 -28.34
C LEU A 322 15.41 12.44 -28.57
N LEU A 323 15.98 13.36 -27.78
CA LEU A 323 15.75 14.80 -27.93
C LEU A 323 16.26 15.33 -29.27
N ARG A 324 17.36 14.81 -29.79
CA ARG A 324 17.98 15.21 -31.06
C ARG A 324 17.29 14.58 -32.27
N GLU A 325 17.04 13.27 -32.23
CA GLU A 325 16.56 12.51 -33.40
C GLU A 325 15.03 12.47 -33.50
N ARG A 326 14.32 12.58 -32.36
CA ARG A 326 12.85 12.50 -32.29
C ARG A 326 12.22 13.45 -31.25
N PRO A 327 12.53 14.76 -31.24
CA PRO A 327 11.95 15.70 -30.26
C PRO A 327 10.41 15.77 -30.29
N GLN A 328 9.79 15.48 -31.44
CA GLN A 328 8.32 15.42 -31.60
C GLN A 328 7.67 14.17 -31.00
N ASP A 329 8.46 13.16 -30.60
CA ASP A 329 7.95 11.94 -29.97
C ASP A 329 7.82 12.08 -28.44
N ILE A 330 8.41 13.13 -27.86
CA ILE A 330 8.44 13.43 -26.42
C ILE A 330 7.30 14.38 -26.06
N GLN A 331 6.59 14.16 -24.94
CA GLN A 331 5.53 15.07 -24.49
C GLN A 331 6.11 16.46 -24.12
N PRO A 332 5.46 17.59 -24.47
CA PRO A 332 6.10 18.92 -24.45
C PRO A 332 6.75 19.31 -23.11
N VAL A 333 6.09 19.02 -21.98
CA VAL A 333 6.62 19.32 -20.64
C VAL A 333 7.90 18.53 -20.32
N VAL A 334 8.02 17.29 -20.81
CA VAL A 334 9.23 16.48 -20.65
C VAL A 334 10.33 16.99 -21.58
N ARG A 335 10.00 17.29 -22.84
CA ARG A 335 10.92 17.88 -23.82
C ARG A 335 11.57 19.16 -23.28
N THR A 336 10.78 20.14 -22.86
CA THR A 336 11.28 21.43 -22.33
C THR A 336 12.17 21.24 -21.10
N ARG A 337 11.88 20.25 -20.23
CA ARG A 337 12.72 19.93 -19.07
C ARG A 337 14.08 19.32 -19.46
N LEU A 338 14.17 18.61 -20.59
CA LEU A 338 15.43 18.10 -21.15
C LEU A 338 16.21 19.22 -21.86
N GLU A 339 15.53 20.09 -22.61
CA GLU A 339 16.13 21.27 -23.27
C GLU A 339 16.78 22.21 -22.23
N PHE A 340 16.12 22.47 -21.08
CA PHE A 340 16.74 23.16 -19.94
C PHE A 340 17.97 22.45 -19.37
N GLY A 341 18.13 21.14 -19.57
CA GLY A 341 19.33 20.40 -19.18
C GLY A 341 20.53 20.70 -20.09
N ALA A 342 20.31 20.86 -21.40
CA ALA A 342 21.36 21.14 -22.38
C ALA A 342 22.08 22.49 -22.15
N HIS A 343 21.42 23.42 -21.48
CA HIS A 343 21.99 24.74 -21.12
C HIS A 343 22.79 24.75 -19.80
N ILE A 344 22.91 23.61 -19.10
CA ILE A 344 23.70 23.52 -17.86
C ILE A 344 25.18 23.32 -18.22
N ALA A 345 25.99 24.34 -17.98
CA ALA A 345 27.42 24.29 -18.29
C ALA A 345 28.16 23.30 -17.37
N ALA A 346 29.18 22.62 -17.89
CA ALA A 346 29.94 21.61 -17.14
C ALA A 346 30.48 22.12 -15.78
N HIS A 347 30.90 23.39 -15.70
CA HIS A 347 31.34 23.99 -14.43
C HIS A 347 30.21 24.09 -13.40
N GLN A 348 28.96 24.34 -13.81
CA GLN A 348 27.80 24.42 -12.91
C GLN A 348 27.48 23.02 -12.33
N TYR A 349 27.53 21.99 -13.17
CA TYR A 349 27.39 20.60 -12.75
C TYR A 349 28.50 20.17 -11.76
N LEU A 350 29.76 20.51 -12.04
CA LEU A 350 30.88 20.22 -11.13
C LEU A 350 30.77 20.96 -9.78
N GLN A 351 30.35 22.23 -9.78
CA GLN A 351 30.09 22.97 -8.54
C GLN A 351 28.90 22.40 -7.77
N ALA A 352 27.84 21.94 -8.45
CA ALA A 352 26.70 21.27 -7.82
C ALA A 352 27.11 19.95 -7.15
N LEU A 353 27.94 19.12 -7.80
CA LEU A 353 28.51 17.90 -7.20
C LEU A 353 29.36 18.22 -5.96
N ARG A 354 30.24 19.22 -6.04
CA ARG A 354 31.07 19.69 -4.91
C ARG A 354 30.21 20.21 -3.74
N ALA A 355 29.16 20.98 -4.03
CA ALA A 355 28.25 21.51 -3.02
C ALA A 355 27.43 20.40 -2.33
N ARG A 356 27.01 19.37 -3.07
CA ARG A 356 26.21 18.24 -2.56
C ARG A 356 26.93 17.52 -1.43
N GLY A 357 28.23 17.27 -1.56
CA GLY A 357 29.04 16.64 -0.52
C GLY A 357 29.04 17.43 0.80
N ARG A 358 29.20 18.76 0.74
CA ARG A 358 29.17 19.62 1.93
C ARG A 358 27.78 19.66 2.56
N LEU A 359 26.76 20.04 1.80
CA LEU A 359 25.40 20.23 2.31
C LEU A 359 24.80 18.93 2.84
N ALA A 360 25.11 17.79 2.24
CA ALA A 360 24.69 16.50 2.77
C ALA A 360 25.36 16.18 4.12
N GLN A 361 26.66 16.41 4.29
CA GLN A 361 27.32 16.22 5.59
C GLN A 361 26.79 17.18 6.65
N GLU A 362 26.53 18.43 6.28
CA GLU A 362 25.99 19.47 7.16
C GLU A 362 24.60 19.09 7.69
N PHE A 363 23.69 18.71 6.79
CA PHE A 363 22.36 18.18 7.15
C PHE A 363 22.45 16.92 8.01
N LEU A 364 23.26 15.93 7.61
CA LEU A 364 23.39 14.67 8.35
C LEU A 364 23.89 14.86 9.79
N ARG A 365 24.90 15.72 10.00
CA ARG A 365 25.43 16.03 11.33
C ARG A 365 24.41 16.79 12.19
N ALA A 366 23.71 17.77 11.62
CA ALA A 366 22.72 18.56 12.34
C ALA A 366 21.51 17.73 12.79
N ILE A 367 21.00 16.83 11.94
CA ILE A 367 19.82 16.02 12.24
C ILE A 367 20.16 14.82 13.15
N PHE A 368 21.08 13.94 12.71
CA PHE A 368 21.21 12.60 13.31
C PHE A 368 22.05 12.57 14.59
N SER A 369 22.59 13.72 15.02
CA SER A 369 23.03 13.93 16.40
C SER A 369 21.83 14.00 17.36
N GLN A 370 20.77 14.70 16.97
CA GLN A 370 19.59 14.98 17.80
C GLN A 370 18.55 13.85 17.80
N VAL A 371 18.29 13.24 16.63
CA VAL A 371 17.19 12.28 16.43
C VAL A 371 17.59 11.08 15.57
N ASP A 372 16.84 9.99 15.66
CA ASP A 372 17.08 8.75 14.91
C ASP A 372 16.34 8.75 13.56
N VAL A 373 15.22 9.47 13.47
CA VAL A 373 14.39 9.60 12.27
C VAL A 373 13.66 10.95 12.23
N LEU A 374 13.36 11.46 11.04
CA LEU A 374 12.47 12.60 10.83
C LEU A 374 11.08 12.15 10.38
N ILE A 375 10.04 12.83 10.87
CA ILE A 375 8.67 12.73 10.34
C ILE A 375 8.25 14.06 9.70
N ALA A 376 7.79 13.99 8.44
CA ALA A 376 7.45 15.16 7.63
C ALA A 376 6.39 14.80 6.57
N PRO A 377 5.61 15.76 6.05
CA PRO A 377 4.72 15.55 4.92
C PRO A 377 5.45 15.08 3.65
N THR A 378 4.85 14.13 2.92
CA THR A 378 5.39 13.63 1.65
C THR A 378 4.94 14.45 0.45
N ILE A 379 3.75 15.03 0.50
CA ILE A 379 3.15 15.92 -0.50
C ILE A 379 2.65 17.19 0.22
N PRO A 380 2.70 18.37 -0.40
CA PRO A 380 2.23 19.60 0.25
C PRO A 380 0.71 19.71 0.34
N GLU A 381 -0.02 18.97 -0.48
CA GLU A 381 -1.46 19.13 -0.69
C GLU A 381 -2.08 17.78 -1.05
N PRO A 382 -3.41 17.60 -0.86
CA PRO A 382 -4.12 16.45 -1.38
C PRO A 382 -3.85 16.26 -2.88
N ALA A 383 -3.91 15.02 -3.36
CA ALA A 383 -3.63 14.69 -4.76
C ALA A 383 -4.49 15.54 -5.72
N PRO A 384 -3.92 16.47 -6.50
CA PRO A 384 -4.72 17.49 -7.19
C PRO A 384 -5.53 16.92 -8.36
N GLU A 385 -6.54 17.67 -8.81
CA GLU A 385 -7.22 17.41 -10.08
C GLU A 385 -6.20 17.50 -11.23
N ILE A 386 -6.11 16.45 -12.05
CA ILE A 386 -4.95 16.28 -12.94
C ILE A 386 -4.89 17.39 -14.01
N ALA A 387 -6.05 17.80 -14.54
CA ALA A 387 -6.14 18.93 -15.48
C ALA A 387 -5.68 20.26 -14.85
N ALA A 388 -5.95 20.49 -13.56
CA ALA A 388 -5.52 21.71 -12.87
C ALA A 388 -3.99 21.83 -12.76
N VAL A 389 -3.26 20.70 -12.87
CA VAL A 389 -1.78 20.67 -12.84
C VAL A 389 -1.12 20.36 -14.19
N THR A 390 -1.82 19.76 -15.16
CA THR A 390 -1.29 19.47 -16.51
C THR A 390 -1.74 20.43 -17.61
N THR A 391 -2.72 21.30 -17.37
CA THR A 391 -3.17 22.32 -18.32
C THR A 391 -2.61 23.70 -17.97
N GLY A 392 -2.30 24.48 -19.00
CA GLY A 392 -1.72 25.84 -18.93
C GLY A 392 -0.44 25.97 -19.74
N ALA A 393 0.30 27.06 -19.51
CA ALA A 393 1.64 27.23 -20.09
C ALA A 393 2.64 26.21 -19.49
N VAL A 394 3.60 25.77 -20.30
CA VAL A 394 4.59 24.75 -19.90
C VAL A 394 5.40 25.18 -18.66
N ASP A 395 5.80 26.44 -18.59
CA ASP A 395 6.53 26.97 -17.42
C ASP A 395 5.72 26.92 -16.14
N ASP A 396 4.40 27.17 -16.20
CA ASP A 396 3.54 27.11 -15.02
C ASP A 396 3.29 25.67 -14.58
N ILE A 397 3.21 24.73 -15.52
CA ILE A 397 3.22 23.29 -15.22
C ILE A 397 4.54 22.93 -14.53
N ILE A 398 5.69 23.37 -15.05
CA ILE A 398 7.01 23.12 -14.44
C ILE A 398 7.13 23.72 -13.03
N LYS A 399 6.59 24.92 -12.78
CA LYS A 399 6.48 25.54 -11.44
C LYS A 399 5.64 24.67 -10.50
N LYS A 400 4.45 24.23 -10.93
CA LYS A 400 3.58 23.31 -10.16
C LYS A 400 4.29 21.99 -9.82
N MET A 401 4.97 21.38 -10.80
CA MET A 401 5.79 20.18 -10.58
C MET A 401 6.88 20.40 -9.52
N GLY A 402 7.52 21.57 -9.53
CA GLY A 402 8.51 21.99 -8.54
C GLY A 402 7.93 22.08 -7.13
N ARG A 403 6.84 22.84 -6.94
CA ARG A 403 6.13 22.98 -5.66
C ARG A 403 5.75 21.62 -5.07
N PHE A 404 5.10 20.78 -5.86
CA PHE A 404 4.55 19.49 -5.42
C PHE A 404 5.64 18.50 -4.99
N SER A 405 6.79 18.49 -5.68
CA SER A 405 7.89 17.56 -5.39
C SER A 405 8.89 18.06 -4.34
N ARG A 406 8.89 19.35 -3.96
CA ARG A 406 9.95 19.96 -3.13
C ARG A 406 10.28 19.17 -1.86
N LEU A 407 9.27 18.65 -1.15
CA LEU A 407 9.42 17.95 0.13
C LEU A 407 10.19 16.61 0.02
N THR A 408 10.22 16.00 -1.17
CA THR A 408 10.82 14.66 -1.34
C THR A 408 12.21 14.68 -1.96
N ARG A 409 12.54 15.70 -2.76
CA ARG A 409 13.81 15.83 -3.51
C ARG A 409 15.08 15.91 -2.65
N PRO A 410 15.12 16.60 -1.49
CA PRO A 410 16.32 16.65 -0.65
C PRO A 410 16.82 15.25 -0.23
N PHE A 411 15.92 14.31 0.07
CA PHE A 411 16.29 12.94 0.44
C PHE A 411 16.91 12.12 -0.70
N ASN A 412 16.76 12.53 -1.97
CA ASN A 412 17.52 11.96 -3.09
C ASN A 412 18.94 12.53 -3.11
N GLY A 413 19.07 13.85 -2.94
CA GLY A 413 20.37 14.53 -2.77
C GLY A 413 21.20 13.94 -1.62
N LEU A 414 20.57 13.68 -0.47
CA LEU A 414 21.16 13.04 0.71
C LEU A 414 21.47 11.54 0.54
N GLY A 415 20.84 10.86 -0.42
CA GLY A 415 20.92 9.40 -0.58
C GLY A 415 20.32 8.57 0.57
N LEU A 416 19.66 9.20 1.55
CA LEU A 416 19.05 8.55 2.72
C LEU A 416 17.85 7.67 2.35
N PRO A 417 17.56 6.58 3.10
CA PRO A 417 16.28 5.91 2.99
C PRO A 417 15.13 6.84 3.40
N ALA A 418 13.99 6.75 2.72
CA ALA A 418 12.79 7.52 3.03
C ALA A 418 11.52 6.70 2.71
N LEU A 419 10.65 6.58 3.71
CA LEU A 419 9.43 5.76 3.66
C LEU A 419 8.20 6.68 3.62
N SER A 420 7.42 6.61 2.54
CA SER A 420 6.08 7.20 2.52
C SER A 420 5.14 6.23 3.22
N LEU A 421 4.56 6.69 4.34
CA LEU A 421 3.48 6.02 5.04
C LEU A 421 2.18 6.82 4.94
N PRO A 422 1.03 6.15 4.84
CA PRO A 422 -0.26 6.82 4.87
C PRO A 422 -0.64 7.15 6.37
N CYS A 423 -1.33 8.28 6.70
CA CYS A 423 -1.52 8.80 8.08
C CYS A 423 -2.79 9.66 8.43
N GLY A 424 -3.53 10.32 7.51
CA GLY A 424 -4.86 10.97 7.76
C GLY A 424 -6.02 10.64 6.76
N PHE A 425 -6.77 11.65 6.28
CA PHE A 425 -7.66 11.64 5.09
C PHE A 425 -7.97 13.11 4.75
N SER A 426 -8.30 13.45 3.50
CA SER A 426 -8.67 14.81 3.09
C SER A 426 -10.17 14.95 2.79
N THR A 427 -10.73 16.11 3.14
CA THR A 427 -12.13 16.49 2.85
C THR A 427 -12.29 17.42 1.63
N GLN A 428 -11.19 17.89 1.04
CA GLN A 428 -11.25 18.83 -0.08
C GLN A 428 -11.86 18.20 -1.34
N GLY A 429 -12.85 18.90 -1.92
CA GLY A 429 -13.56 18.52 -3.15
C GLY A 429 -14.84 17.69 -2.97
N LEU A 430 -15.31 17.47 -1.73
CA LEU A 430 -16.47 16.61 -1.40
C LEU A 430 -17.87 17.10 -1.84
N ARG A 431 -18.02 18.02 -2.82
CA ARG A 431 -19.36 18.56 -3.13
C ARG A 431 -20.37 17.55 -3.71
N HIS A 432 -19.94 16.56 -4.50
CA HIS A 432 -20.87 15.65 -5.21
C HIS A 432 -20.40 14.19 -5.39
N SER A 433 -19.56 13.63 -4.49
CA SER A 433 -19.25 12.18 -4.51
C SER A 433 -18.70 11.65 -3.18
N PRO A 434 -18.97 10.36 -2.83
CA PRO A 434 -18.51 9.74 -1.58
C PRO A 434 -17.02 9.33 -1.56
N GLY A 435 -16.23 9.72 -2.57
CA GLY A 435 -14.80 9.39 -2.67
C GLY A 435 -13.95 10.23 -1.71
N ARG A 436 -13.60 9.67 -0.55
CA ARG A 436 -12.58 10.26 0.34
C ARG A 436 -11.21 10.19 -0.33
N MET A 437 -10.55 11.34 -0.46
CA MET A 437 -9.19 11.41 -0.98
C MET A 437 -8.18 11.08 0.13
N ILE A 438 -7.32 10.09 -0.10
CA ILE A 438 -6.24 9.80 0.83
C ILE A 438 -5.17 10.88 0.73
N VAL A 439 -4.88 11.53 1.85
CA VAL A 439 -3.83 12.56 1.99
C VAL A 439 -2.52 11.95 2.49
N THR A 440 -2.37 10.61 2.42
CA THR A 440 -2.10 9.71 3.57
C THR A 440 -3.37 9.65 4.49
N MET A 441 -4.02 8.63 5.11
CA MET A 441 -4.00 7.19 5.52
C MET A 441 -5.02 6.35 4.71
N PRO A 442 -5.01 5.00 4.79
CA PRO A 442 -6.23 4.23 4.96
C PRO A 442 -6.45 3.85 6.43
N GLU A 443 -7.70 3.92 6.91
CA GLU A 443 -8.08 3.21 8.13
C GLU A 443 -8.08 1.70 7.87
N SER A 444 -6.91 1.08 8.00
CA SER A 444 -6.75 -0.37 8.13
C SER A 444 -6.83 -0.84 9.58
N ARG A 445 -7.00 0.09 10.54
CA ARG A 445 -7.67 -0.24 11.82
C ARG A 445 -9.10 -0.65 11.47
N PRO A 446 -9.51 -1.91 11.71
CA PRO A 446 -10.91 -2.26 11.56
C PRO A 446 -11.75 -1.45 12.55
N LEU A 447 -13.02 -1.26 12.26
CA LEU A 447 -13.95 -0.82 13.31
C LEU A 447 -13.97 -1.93 14.38
N PHE A 448 -13.54 -1.60 15.60
CA PHE A 448 -13.55 -2.54 16.72
C PHE A 448 -14.91 -2.45 17.40
N GLU A 449 -15.83 -3.34 17.02
CA GLU A 449 -17.10 -3.50 17.70
C GLU A 449 -16.91 -4.52 18.83
N PHE A 450 -17.26 -4.14 20.06
CA PHE A 450 -17.37 -5.08 21.19
C PHE A 450 -18.83 -5.44 21.41
N SER A 451 -19.06 -6.70 21.73
CA SER A 451 -20.38 -7.31 21.68
C SER A 451 -20.46 -8.48 22.64
N ALA A 452 -21.67 -8.91 22.95
CA ALA A 452 -21.92 -10.12 23.71
C ALA A 452 -22.96 -11.00 23.01
N GLY A 453 -23.03 -12.27 23.37
CA GLY A 453 -23.95 -13.23 22.76
C GLY A 453 -24.15 -14.49 23.61
N GLY A 454 -25.29 -15.16 23.40
CA GLY A 454 -25.65 -16.38 24.12
C GLY A 454 -25.62 -17.61 23.23
N LEU A 455 -24.82 -18.61 23.61
CA LEU A 455 -25.00 -19.98 23.15
C LEU A 455 -26.05 -20.61 24.06
N VAL A 456 -27.32 -20.45 23.72
CA VAL A 456 -28.43 -21.01 24.50
C VAL A 456 -28.62 -22.49 24.15
N VAL A 457 -28.62 -23.34 25.18
CA VAL A 457 -28.78 -24.79 25.06
C VAL A 457 -29.88 -25.25 26.02
N ASP A 458 -30.84 -26.04 25.52
CA ASP A 458 -31.93 -26.57 26.35
C ASP A 458 -31.58 -27.89 27.06
N VAL A 459 -32.55 -28.43 27.81
CA VAL A 459 -32.40 -29.69 28.57
C VAL A 459 -32.26 -30.94 27.69
N GLU A 460 -32.59 -30.85 26.39
CA GLU A 460 -32.40 -31.90 25.40
C GLU A 460 -31.06 -31.77 24.64
N GLY A 461 -30.27 -30.72 24.95
CA GLY A 461 -29.00 -30.43 24.27
C GLY A 461 -29.17 -29.77 22.89
N ARG A 462 -30.37 -29.29 22.54
CA ARG A 462 -30.60 -28.50 21.32
C ARG A 462 -30.05 -27.10 21.49
N VAL A 463 -29.58 -26.52 20.38
CA VAL A 463 -29.07 -25.14 20.31
C VAL A 463 -30.15 -24.22 19.75
N LEU A 464 -30.33 -23.06 20.36
CA LEU A 464 -31.23 -22.01 19.86
C LEU A 464 -30.53 -21.23 18.74
N LEU A 465 -31.18 -21.15 17.58
CA LEU A 465 -30.72 -20.43 16.40
C LEU A 465 -31.69 -19.30 16.03
N ILE A 466 -31.15 -18.21 15.52
CA ILE A 466 -31.93 -17.13 14.89
C ILE A 466 -31.62 -17.07 13.40
N ARG A 467 -32.62 -16.74 12.59
CA ARG A 467 -32.47 -16.41 11.17
C ARG A 467 -32.56 -14.89 11.04
N ALA A 468 -31.45 -14.23 10.77
CA ALA A 468 -31.36 -12.77 10.68
C ALA A 468 -30.77 -12.33 9.34
N ARG A 469 -30.77 -11.02 9.05
CA ARG A 469 -30.23 -10.47 7.79
C ARG A 469 -28.74 -10.17 7.87
N ASP A 470 -27.97 -10.72 6.92
CA ASP A 470 -26.55 -10.36 6.76
C ASP A 470 -26.36 -8.94 6.21
N LEU A 471 -25.11 -8.47 6.20
CA LEU A 471 -24.72 -7.14 5.70
C LEU A 471 -24.92 -6.94 4.17
N ARG A 472 -25.52 -7.91 3.49
CA ARG A 472 -25.96 -7.90 2.08
C ARG A 472 -27.46 -8.19 1.96
N ASN A 473 -28.21 -8.03 3.05
CA ASN A 473 -29.64 -8.28 3.23
C ASN A 473 -30.10 -9.72 2.92
N ARG A 474 -29.25 -10.72 3.19
CA ARG A 474 -29.54 -12.14 2.99
C ARG A 474 -29.95 -12.79 4.29
N ALA A 475 -31.06 -13.52 4.32
CA ALA A 475 -31.43 -14.34 5.48
C ALA A 475 -30.36 -15.41 5.74
N VAL A 476 -29.84 -15.48 6.96
CA VAL A 476 -28.79 -16.40 7.39
C VAL A 476 -29.05 -16.90 8.81
N TRP A 477 -28.77 -18.19 9.06
CA TRP A 477 -28.80 -18.75 10.41
C TRP A 477 -27.53 -18.40 11.19
N THR A 478 -27.70 -17.91 12.41
CA THR A 478 -26.66 -17.43 13.31
C THR A 478 -27.06 -17.68 14.78
N LEU A 479 -26.11 -17.55 15.70
CA LEU A 479 -26.38 -17.45 17.15
C LEU A 479 -26.69 -15.98 17.52
N PRO A 480 -27.50 -15.70 18.57
CA PRO A 480 -27.86 -14.33 19.01
C PRO A 480 -26.66 -13.54 19.60
N LYS A 481 -26.50 -12.27 19.18
CA LYS A 481 -25.38 -11.35 19.51
C LYS A 481 -25.51 -9.90 18.94
N GLY A 482 -26.04 -8.95 19.70
CA GLY A 482 -25.96 -7.52 19.36
C GLY A 482 -24.74 -6.78 19.94
N ALA A 483 -24.90 -5.52 20.34
CA ALA A 483 -23.82 -4.60 20.70
C ALA A 483 -23.96 -4.10 22.15
N LEU A 484 -22.83 -3.86 22.83
CA LEU A 484 -22.86 -3.28 24.17
C LEU A 484 -23.34 -1.81 24.10
N ALA A 485 -24.32 -1.46 24.92
CA ALA A 485 -24.65 -0.07 25.21
C ALA A 485 -23.54 0.60 26.07
N PRO A 486 -23.40 1.93 26.06
CA PRO A 486 -22.36 2.62 26.83
C PRO A 486 -22.47 2.37 28.34
N GLY A 487 -21.52 1.61 28.90
CA GLY A 487 -21.49 1.25 30.33
C GLY A 487 -22.18 -0.08 30.68
N GLU A 488 -22.78 -0.78 29.70
CA GLU A 488 -23.38 -2.10 29.87
C GLU A 488 -22.31 -3.18 30.11
N GLN A 489 -22.55 -4.12 31.04
CA GLN A 489 -21.67 -5.27 31.22
C GLN A 489 -21.92 -6.31 30.10
N THR A 490 -20.88 -7.07 29.74
CA THR A 490 -21.00 -8.12 28.70
C THR A 490 -22.06 -9.17 29.05
N VAL A 491 -22.24 -9.50 30.33
CA VAL A 491 -23.25 -10.45 30.78
C VAL A 491 -24.68 -9.93 30.63
N ASP A 492 -24.92 -8.67 31.01
CA ASP A 492 -26.22 -8.01 30.89
C ASP A 492 -26.60 -7.84 29.42
N ALA A 493 -25.65 -7.40 28.60
CA ALA A 493 -25.80 -7.34 27.14
C ALA A 493 -26.17 -8.72 26.57
N ALA A 494 -25.46 -9.79 26.93
CA ALA A 494 -25.75 -11.12 26.41
C ALA A 494 -27.18 -11.59 26.76
N LEU A 495 -27.63 -11.34 27.99
CA LEU A 495 -28.98 -11.70 28.45
C LEU A 495 -30.07 -10.84 27.78
N ARG A 496 -29.78 -9.56 27.54
CA ARG A 496 -30.65 -8.63 26.83
C ARG A 496 -30.83 -9.05 25.37
N GLU A 497 -29.74 -9.22 24.64
CA GLU A 497 -29.73 -9.58 23.20
C GLU A 497 -30.42 -10.94 22.97
N VAL A 498 -30.15 -11.95 23.81
CA VAL A 498 -30.87 -13.24 23.74
C VAL A 498 -32.37 -13.06 23.95
N ARG A 499 -32.80 -12.24 24.91
CA ARG A 499 -34.23 -11.99 25.16
C ARG A 499 -34.90 -11.26 24.00
N GLU A 500 -34.21 -10.31 23.37
CA GLU A 500 -34.71 -9.51 22.25
C GLU A 500 -34.75 -10.30 20.93
N GLU A 501 -33.64 -10.94 20.54
CA GLU A 501 -33.55 -11.73 19.30
C GLU A 501 -34.31 -13.08 19.36
N THR A 502 -34.69 -13.58 20.54
CA THR A 502 -35.32 -14.92 20.68
C THR A 502 -36.63 -15.00 21.48
N GLY A 503 -36.94 -13.98 22.28
CA GLY A 503 -38.07 -14.01 23.23
C GLY A 503 -37.83 -14.86 24.49
N TYR A 504 -36.66 -15.49 24.69
CA TYR A 504 -36.37 -16.32 25.86
C TYR A 504 -35.60 -15.56 26.97
N ARG A 505 -36.07 -15.65 28.21
CA ARG A 505 -35.27 -15.29 29.40
C ARG A 505 -34.39 -16.49 29.77
N CYS A 506 -33.10 -16.26 29.97
CA CYS A 506 -32.10 -17.31 30.21
C CYS A 506 -31.30 -17.08 31.51
N GLU A 507 -30.66 -18.14 32.01
CA GLU A 507 -29.58 -18.08 33.02
C GLU A 507 -28.20 -18.28 32.37
N ILE A 508 -27.16 -17.73 32.98
CA ILE A 508 -25.76 -17.97 32.58
C ILE A 508 -25.27 -19.27 33.24
N ALA A 509 -24.88 -20.25 32.44
CA ALA A 509 -24.26 -21.48 32.93
C ALA A 509 -22.73 -21.35 33.07
N ARG A 510 -22.07 -20.64 32.13
CA ARG A 510 -20.66 -20.19 32.23
C ARG A 510 -20.30 -19.18 31.14
N GLU A 511 -19.22 -18.45 31.33
CA GLU A 511 -18.51 -17.72 30.26
C GLU A 511 -17.83 -18.68 29.27
N LEU A 512 -17.63 -18.24 28.03
CA LEU A 512 -16.94 -18.94 26.95
C LEU A 512 -15.89 -18.02 26.29
N GLU A 513 -14.86 -18.62 25.68
CA GLU A 513 -13.78 -17.90 24.99
C GLU A 513 -14.30 -16.87 23.96
N PRO A 514 -13.81 -15.60 23.96
CA PRO A 514 -14.28 -14.57 23.05
C PRO A 514 -14.00 -14.89 21.58
N VAL A 515 -15.03 -14.80 20.73
CA VAL A 515 -14.92 -15.13 19.30
C VAL A 515 -14.87 -13.86 18.45
N THR A 516 -13.85 -13.77 17.61
CA THR A 516 -13.70 -12.67 16.63
C THR A 516 -14.42 -12.99 15.33
N TYR A 517 -15.22 -12.03 14.86
CA TYR A 517 -15.88 -12.01 13.56
C TYR A 517 -15.25 -10.92 12.69
N TRP A 518 -15.10 -11.21 11.39
CA TRP A 518 -14.53 -10.29 10.41
C TRP A 518 -15.51 -10.09 9.25
N PHE A 519 -15.88 -8.85 9.00
CA PHE A 519 -16.78 -8.50 7.89
C PHE A 519 -16.46 -7.11 7.32
N GLN A 520 -17.22 -6.69 6.30
CA GLN A 520 -17.14 -5.36 5.70
C GLN A 520 -18.48 -4.63 5.85
N ARG A 521 -18.45 -3.40 6.38
CA ARG A 521 -19.60 -2.51 6.56
C ARG A 521 -19.24 -1.16 5.96
N SER A 522 -20.03 -0.68 4.99
CA SER A 522 -19.81 0.60 4.30
C SER A 522 -18.37 0.81 3.78
N GLY A 523 -17.76 -0.24 3.21
CA GLY A 523 -16.39 -0.22 2.68
C GLY A 523 -15.26 -0.33 3.72
N ARG A 524 -15.55 -0.20 5.02
CA ARG A 524 -14.58 -0.46 6.11
C ARG A 524 -14.59 -1.95 6.49
N ARG A 525 -13.41 -2.48 6.85
CA ARG A 525 -13.29 -3.77 7.55
C ARG A 525 -13.72 -3.58 9.01
N VAL A 526 -14.43 -4.54 9.57
CA VAL A 526 -14.90 -4.55 10.97
C VAL A 526 -14.35 -5.81 11.64
N LYS A 527 -13.95 -5.66 12.90
CA LYS A 527 -13.55 -6.74 13.81
C LYS A 527 -14.52 -6.72 15.00
N LYS A 528 -15.65 -7.42 14.86
CA LYS A 528 -16.62 -7.59 15.95
C LYS A 528 -16.09 -8.69 16.88
N THR A 529 -15.70 -8.32 18.10
CA THR A 529 -15.23 -9.28 19.12
C THR A 529 -16.41 -9.54 20.06
N VAL A 530 -16.92 -10.77 20.06
CA VAL A 530 -18.11 -11.17 20.82
C VAL A 530 -17.67 -11.97 22.04
N GLN A 531 -18.00 -11.46 23.22
CA GLN A 531 -17.96 -12.23 24.46
C GLN A 531 -19.11 -13.24 24.43
N TRP A 532 -18.82 -14.52 24.64
CA TRP A 532 -19.85 -15.56 24.62
C TRP A 532 -20.12 -16.10 26.02
N PHE A 533 -21.37 -16.48 26.23
CA PHE A 533 -21.81 -17.19 27.43
C PHE A 533 -22.59 -18.43 27.01
N LEU A 534 -22.35 -19.56 27.68
CA LEU A 534 -23.23 -20.71 27.64
C LEU A 534 -24.44 -20.41 28.51
N MET A 535 -25.63 -20.54 27.96
CA MET A 535 -26.88 -20.18 28.64
C MET A 535 -27.88 -21.34 28.63
N ARG A 536 -28.81 -21.33 29.59
CA ARG A 536 -29.99 -22.21 29.61
C ARG A 536 -31.27 -21.37 29.59
N PRO A 537 -32.31 -21.79 28.84
CA PRO A 537 -33.60 -21.11 28.86
C PRO A 537 -34.31 -21.34 30.20
N ILE A 538 -34.90 -20.29 30.76
CA ILE A 538 -35.78 -20.35 31.94
C ILE A 538 -37.24 -20.40 31.48
N GLU A 539 -37.64 -19.44 30.62
CA GLU A 539 -39.01 -19.27 30.13
C GLU A 539 -39.00 -18.45 28.82
N LYS A 540 -40.04 -18.61 27.99
CA LYS A 540 -40.30 -17.72 26.86
C LYS A 540 -41.19 -16.56 27.35
N VAL A 541 -40.71 -15.32 27.22
CA VAL A 541 -41.34 -14.10 27.76
C VAL A 541 -41.92 -13.18 26.68
N GLY A 542 -41.68 -13.48 25.42
CA GLY A 542 -42.21 -12.74 24.27
C GLY A 542 -41.93 -13.49 22.96
N GLU A 543 -42.23 -12.85 21.84
CA GLU A 543 -41.69 -13.26 20.53
C GLU A 543 -40.35 -12.57 20.24
N HIS A 544 -39.68 -12.98 19.17
CA HIS A 544 -38.47 -12.32 18.69
C HIS A 544 -38.76 -10.92 18.14
N ASP A 545 -37.73 -10.08 18.11
CA ASP A 545 -37.81 -8.75 17.51
C ASP A 545 -37.96 -8.75 15.97
N HIS A 546 -37.96 -7.54 15.40
CA HIS A 546 -38.16 -7.25 13.98
C HIS A 546 -36.91 -7.38 13.08
N GLU A 547 -35.70 -7.60 13.63
CA GLU A 547 -34.49 -7.91 12.85
C GLU A 547 -34.32 -9.42 12.60
N VAL A 548 -35.09 -10.25 13.33
CA VAL A 548 -35.13 -11.72 13.23
C VAL A 548 -36.32 -12.19 12.37
N ASP A 549 -36.03 -12.99 11.34
CA ASP A 549 -36.99 -13.61 10.42
C ASP A 549 -37.60 -14.93 10.94
N GLU A 550 -36.94 -15.63 11.87
CA GLU A 550 -37.30 -16.95 12.41
C GLU A 550 -36.42 -17.30 13.62
N VAL A 551 -36.97 -18.01 14.62
CA VAL A 551 -36.23 -18.63 15.73
C VAL A 551 -36.49 -20.14 15.73
N ALA A 552 -35.44 -20.95 15.87
CA ALA A 552 -35.59 -22.41 15.87
C ALA A 552 -34.60 -23.11 16.81
N TRP A 553 -35.07 -24.16 17.49
CA TRP A 553 -34.21 -25.14 18.16
C TRP A 553 -33.71 -26.17 17.14
N ALA A 554 -32.41 -26.49 17.17
CA ALA A 554 -31.81 -27.50 16.30
C ALA A 554 -30.86 -28.42 17.10
N ALA A 555 -30.77 -29.69 16.72
CA ALA A 555 -29.74 -30.58 17.27
C ALA A 555 -28.33 -30.06 16.88
N PRO A 556 -27.26 -30.26 17.70
CA PRO A 556 -25.94 -29.70 17.40
C PRO A 556 -25.38 -30.04 16.01
N SER A 557 -25.65 -31.25 15.50
CA SER A 557 -25.29 -31.68 14.15
C SER A 557 -25.99 -30.89 13.05
N GLU A 558 -27.26 -30.53 13.25
CA GLU A 558 -28.05 -29.70 12.34
C GLU A 558 -27.71 -28.21 12.48
N ALA A 559 -27.45 -27.73 13.69
CA ALA A 559 -26.95 -26.37 13.92
C ALA A 559 -25.64 -26.14 13.15
N LEU A 560 -24.73 -27.12 13.13
CA LEU A 560 -23.48 -27.05 12.36
C LEU A 560 -23.71 -26.93 10.84
N THR A 561 -24.74 -27.55 10.27
CA THR A 561 -25.06 -27.41 8.83
C THR A 561 -25.79 -26.11 8.53
N ARG A 562 -26.78 -25.72 9.35
CA ARG A 562 -27.55 -24.47 9.20
C ARG A 562 -26.69 -23.21 9.37
N LEU A 563 -25.84 -23.16 10.39
CA LEU A 563 -25.09 -21.96 10.78
C LEU A 563 -24.20 -21.42 9.65
N ARG A 564 -24.30 -20.10 9.41
CA ARG A 564 -23.59 -19.40 8.33
C ARG A 564 -22.11 -19.16 8.61
N TYR A 565 -21.73 -18.96 9.87
CA TYR A 565 -20.41 -18.50 10.27
C TYR A 565 -19.61 -19.61 10.95
N ASP A 566 -18.40 -19.89 10.50
CA ASP A 566 -17.52 -20.89 11.13
C ASP A 566 -17.15 -20.52 12.58
N SER A 567 -17.19 -19.22 12.91
CA SER A 567 -17.10 -18.71 14.27
C SER A 567 -18.23 -19.21 15.18
N ASP A 568 -19.48 -19.23 14.70
CA ASP A 568 -20.62 -19.77 15.45
C ASP A 568 -20.54 -21.31 15.52
N ARG A 569 -20.12 -21.97 14.42
CA ARG A 569 -19.95 -23.43 14.38
C ARG A 569 -18.97 -23.93 15.43
N ARG A 570 -17.85 -23.22 15.67
CA ARG A 570 -16.86 -23.58 16.69
C ARG A 570 -17.45 -23.64 18.10
N LEU A 571 -18.35 -22.72 18.43
CA LEU A 571 -19.04 -22.68 19.73
C LEU A 571 -19.93 -23.92 19.89
N VAL A 572 -20.68 -24.30 18.86
CA VAL A 572 -21.48 -25.53 18.84
C VAL A 572 -20.62 -26.78 18.89
N THR A 573 -19.49 -26.83 18.18
CA THR A 573 -18.53 -27.94 18.26
C THR A 573 -17.96 -28.11 19.68
N ALA A 574 -17.76 -27.01 20.42
CA ALA A 574 -17.27 -27.04 21.81
C ALA A 574 -18.32 -27.51 22.85
N LEU A 575 -19.56 -27.79 22.44
CA LEU A 575 -20.56 -28.49 23.27
C LEU A 575 -20.38 -30.01 23.26
N ALA A 576 -19.69 -30.57 22.26
CA ALA A 576 -19.43 -32.01 22.22
C ALA A 576 -18.44 -32.38 23.34
N PRO A 577 -18.64 -33.51 24.05
CA PRO A 577 -17.62 -34.03 24.95
C PRO A 577 -16.33 -34.31 24.17
N PRO A 578 -15.15 -34.13 24.79
CA PRO A 578 -13.89 -34.44 24.12
C PRO A 578 -13.89 -35.91 23.68
N ARG A 579 -13.53 -36.15 22.41
CA ARG A 579 -13.33 -37.50 21.91
C ARG A 579 -12.12 -38.10 22.62
N CYS A 580 -12.34 -39.18 23.36
CA CYS A 580 -11.30 -40.06 23.88
C CYS A 580 -10.57 -40.79 22.74
#